data_AF-A0A7S2DEX6-F1
#
_entry.id   AF-A0A7S2DEX6-F1
#
_cell.length_a   1.000
_cell.length_b   1.000
_cell.length_c   1.000
_cell.angle_alpha   90.00
_cell.angle_beta   90.00
_cell.angle_gamma   90.00
#
_symmetry.space_group_name_H-M   'P 1'
#
loop_
_entity.id
_entity.type
_entity.pdbx_description
1 polymer ?
#
loop_
_entity_poly.entity_id
_entity_poly.type
_entity_poly.pdbx_seq_one_letter_code
_entity_poly.pdbx_strand_id
1 'polypeptide(L)'
;DAGPLMDAIAAQAIPRIGDFDSQHLGNTAWAFSTLTMCHHRPLMHAIAAQSLPTLVDFNMQELANTAWAVSTLEMWDHPLLNSISAEAIRKCRGAGWQPFLDCADVFSLDAAVKR
;
A
#
# COMPACT_ATOMS: atom_id res chain seq x y z
N ASP A 1 7.17 0.01 -23.52
CA ASP A 1 7.74 -0.93 -22.53
C ASP A 1 8.23 -0.11 -21.35
N ALA A 2 7.66 -0.33 -20.16
CA ALA A 2 7.98 0.46 -18.96
C ALA A 2 9.02 -0.24 -18.06
N GLY A 3 9.42 -1.48 -18.38
CA GLY A 3 10.31 -2.30 -17.55
C GLY A 3 11.59 -1.57 -17.13
N PRO A 4 12.42 -1.05 -18.07
CA PRO A 4 13.70 -0.44 -17.73
C PRO A 4 13.60 0.81 -16.83
N LEU A 5 12.52 1.58 -16.98
CA LEU A 5 12.27 2.75 -16.13
C LEU A 5 11.91 2.31 -14.71
N MET A 6 11.02 1.33 -14.57
CA MET A 6 10.60 0.82 -13.26
C MET A 6 11.75 0.12 -12.53
N ASP A 7 12.59 -0.61 -13.26
CA ASP A 7 13.81 -1.24 -12.72
C ASP A 7 14.75 -0.16 -12.12
N ALA A 8 14.98 0.93 -12.85
CA ALA A 8 15.82 2.04 -12.38
C ALA A 8 15.22 2.74 -11.15
N ILE A 9 13.90 2.94 -11.13
CA ILE A 9 13.20 3.51 -9.98
C ILE A 9 13.35 2.58 -8.76
N ALA A 10 13.11 1.28 -8.93
CA ALA A 10 13.23 0.31 -7.85
C ALA A 10 14.66 0.22 -7.30
N ALA A 11 15.66 0.18 -8.18
CA ALA A 11 17.06 0.17 -7.81
C ALA A 11 17.47 1.41 -6.99
N GLN A 12 16.86 2.56 -7.26
CA GLN A 12 17.13 3.80 -6.53
C GLN A 12 16.28 3.95 -5.25
N ALA A 13 15.07 3.40 -5.24
CA ALA A 13 14.15 3.49 -4.11
C ALA A 13 14.56 2.58 -2.95
N ILE A 14 14.98 1.34 -3.22
CA ILE A 14 15.37 0.36 -2.19
C ILE A 14 16.40 0.93 -1.18
N PRO A 15 17.56 1.49 -1.60
CA PRO A 15 18.55 2.02 -0.65
C PRO A 15 18.10 3.29 0.07
N ARG A 16 17.03 3.95 -0.41
CA ARG A 16 16.50 5.21 0.14
C ARG A 16 15.16 5.01 0.84
N ILE A 17 14.73 3.77 1.05
CA ILE A 17 13.40 3.48 1.58
C ILE A 17 13.16 4.10 2.96
N GLY A 18 14.24 4.25 3.76
CA GLY A 18 14.18 4.92 5.05
C GLY A 18 13.90 6.44 4.98
N ASP A 19 14.09 7.06 3.83
CA ASP A 19 13.77 8.48 3.60
C ASP A 19 12.28 8.69 3.26
N PHE A 20 11.53 7.61 3.01
CA PHE A 20 10.15 7.69 2.54
C PHE A 20 9.20 7.88 3.73
N ASP A 21 8.29 8.84 3.61
CA ASP A 21 7.13 8.94 4.51
C ASP A 21 6.01 7.98 4.08
N SER A 22 4.91 7.97 4.84
CA SER A 22 3.75 7.11 4.60
C SER A 22 3.14 7.27 3.20
N GLN A 23 3.08 8.51 2.70
CA GLN A 23 2.57 8.82 1.37
C GLN A 23 3.49 8.23 0.29
N HIS A 24 4.80 8.41 0.42
CA HIS A 24 5.76 7.84 -0.52
C HIS A 24 5.68 6.30 -0.55
N LEU A 25 5.59 5.65 0.61
CA LEU A 25 5.47 4.19 0.72
C LEU A 25 4.16 3.68 0.08
N GLY A 26 3.02 4.26 0.44
CA GLY A 26 1.70 3.88 -0.08
C GLY A 26 1.58 4.09 -1.59
N ASN A 27 2.02 5.24 -2.10
CA ASN A 27 1.95 5.55 -3.52
C ASN A 27 2.90 4.69 -4.36
N THR A 28 4.11 4.41 -3.86
CA THR A 28 5.06 3.54 -4.57
C THR A 28 4.53 2.12 -4.64
N ALA A 29 3.99 1.58 -3.54
CA ALA A 29 3.36 0.25 -3.54
C ALA A 29 2.24 0.15 -4.58
N TRP A 30 1.33 1.13 -4.59
CA TRP A 30 0.21 1.19 -5.53
C TRP A 30 0.67 1.32 -7.00
N ALA A 31 1.65 2.16 -7.28
CA ALA A 31 2.17 2.35 -8.64
C ALA A 31 2.80 1.06 -9.21
N PHE A 32 3.54 0.32 -8.39
CA PHE A 32 4.14 -0.95 -8.83
C PHE A 32 3.11 -2.08 -8.96
N SER A 33 2.06 -2.10 -8.13
CA SER A 33 1.01 -3.12 -8.23
C SER A 33 0.02 -2.87 -9.37
N THR A 34 -0.31 -1.61 -9.68
CA THR A 34 -1.18 -1.26 -10.83
C THR A 34 -0.58 -1.62 -12.19
N LEU A 35 0.75 -1.62 -12.28
CA LEU A 35 1.46 -2.07 -13.47
C LEU A 35 1.69 -3.59 -13.50
N THR A 36 1.17 -4.34 -12.52
CA THR A 36 1.33 -5.80 -12.36
C THR A 36 2.80 -6.23 -12.40
N MET A 37 3.67 -5.41 -11.80
CA MET A 37 5.13 -5.58 -11.87
C MET A 37 5.61 -6.59 -10.83
N CYS A 38 5.18 -7.85 -10.96
CA CYS A 38 5.48 -8.94 -10.02
C CYS A 38 6.97 -9.27 -9.88
N HIS A 39 7.82 -8.78 -10.77
CA HIS A 39 9.28 -8.95 -10.71
C HIS A 39 9.96 -8.05 -9.65
N HIS A 40 9.28 -7.02 -9.13
CA HIS A 40 9.84 -6.07 -8.18
C HIS A 40 9.60 -6.44 -6.70
N ARG A 41 9.56 -7.75 -6.39
CA ARG A 41 9.37 -8.25 -5.01
C ARG A 41 10.36 -7.64 -4.00
N PRO A 42 11.65 -7.40 -4.31
CA PRO A 42 12.57 -6.78 -3.37
C PRO A 42 12.13 -5.38 -2.91
N LEU A 43 11.62 -4.55 -3.83
CA LEU A 43 11.09 -3.23 -3.49
C LEU A 43 9.84 -3.35 -2.61
N MET A 44 8.93 -4.26 -2.95
CA MET A 44 7.71 -4.46 -2.17
C MET A 44 8.00 -4.98 -0.75
N HIS A 45 8.98 -5.87 -0.58
CA HIS A 45 9.44 -6.27 0.76
C HIS A 45 10.08 -5.10 1.53
N ALA A 46 10.86 -4.26 0.86
CA ALA A 46 11.44 -3.07 1.49
C ALA A 46 10.34 -2.11 1.97
N ILE A 47 9.32 -1.87 1.14
CA ILE A 47 8.15 -1.06 1.52
C ILE A 47 7.41 -1.69 2.70
N ALA A 48 7.16 -3.00 2.68
CA ALA A 48 6.50 -3.71 3.77
C ALA A 48 7.26 -3.57 5.10
N ALA A 49 8.57 -3.83 5.06
CA ALA A 49 9.45 -3.73 6.22
C ALA A 49 9.52 -2.29 6.77
N GLN A 50 9.60 -1.29 5.89
CA GLN A 50 9.63 0.12 6.29
C GLN A 50 8.27 0.61 6.80
N SER A 51 7.16 0.11 6.25
CA SER A 51 5.81 0.50 6.65
C SER A 51 5.52 0.11 8.10
N LEU A 52 5.91 -1.11 8.51
CA LEU A 52 5.61 -1.68 9.84
C LEU A 52 5.88 -0.72 11.01
N PRO A 53 7.10 -0.13 11.19
CA PRO A 53 7.37 0.79 12.28
C PRO A 53 6.68 2.16 12.14
N THR A 54 6.21 2.55 10.95
CA THR A 54 5.65 3.88 10.66
C THR A 54 4.14 3.89 10.43
N LEU A 55 3.44 2.76 10.58
CA LEU A 55 2.00 2.65 10.31
C LEU A 55 1.14 3.66 11.07
N VAL A 56 1.59 4.10 12.25
CA VAL A 56 0.89 5.11 13.05
C VAL A 56 0.69 6.44 12.29
N ASP A 57 1.66 6.77 11.42
CA ASP A 57 1.68 8.00 10.62
C ASP A 57 0.85 7.89 9.34
N PHE A 58 0.48 6.67 8.94
CA PHE A 58 -0.32 6.46 7.74
C PHE A 58 -1.72 7.04 7.91
N ASN A 59 -2.28 7.63 6.86
CA ASN A 59 -3.71 7.91 6.80
C ASN A 59 -4.49 6.70 6.23
N MET A 60 -5.82 6.79 6.18
CA MET A 60 -6.67 5.70 5.69
C MET A 60 -6.38 5.30 4.23
N GLN A 61 -5.99 6.27 3.40
CA GLN A 61 -5.66 6.01 1.99
C GLN A 61 -4.35 5.25 1.85
N GLU A 62 -3.32 5.64 2.61
CA GLU A 62 -2.01 4.98 2.59
C GLU A 62 -2.12 3.54 3.09
N LEU A 63 -2.88 3.31 4.18
CA LEU A 63 -3.18 1.96 4.67
C LEU A 63 -3.87 1.11 3.59
N ALA A 64 -4.87 1.67 2.89
CA ALA A 64 -5.59 0.98 1.83
C ALA A 64 -4.69 0.67 0.62
N ASN A 65 -3.89 1.64 0.18
CA ASN A 65 -2.96 1.48 -0.94
C ASN A 65 -1.94 0.38 -0.68
N THR A 66 -1.32 0.35 0.51
CA THR A 66 -0.35 -0.68 0.87
C THR A 66 -1.01 -2.06 0.97
N ALA A 67 -2.17 -2.18 1.62
CA ALA A 67 -2.89 -3.45 1.73
C ALA A 67 -3.34 -4.01 0.37
N TRP A 68 -3.87 -3.14 -0.50
CA TRP A 68 -4.27 -3.51 -1.86
C TRP A 68 -3.06 -3.96 -2.67
N ALA A 69 -1.96 -3.19 -2.65
CA ALA A 69 -0.77 -3.49 -3.42
C ALA A 69 -0.15 -4.85 -3.09
N VAL A 70 0.00 -5.18 -1.79
CA VAL A 70 0.55 -6.48 -1.38
C VAL A 70 -0.39 -7.64 -1.69
N SER A 71 -1.71 -7.42 -1.64
CA SER A 71 -2.70 -8.44 -2.01
C SER A 71 -2.73 -8.69 -3.51
N THR A 72 -2.69 -7.64 -4.34
CA THR A 72 -2.70 -7.70 -5.80
C THR A 72 -1.46 -8.39 -6.37
N LEU A 73 -0.30 -8.23 -5.73
CA LEU A 73 0.94 -8.90 -6.13
C LEU A 73 1.09 -10.32 -5.52
N GLU A 74 0.04 -10.83 -4.87
CA GLU A 74 0.03 -12.12 -4.16
C GLU A 74 1.17 -12.24 -3.13
N MET A 75 1.54 -11.11 -2.53
CA MET A 75 2.53 -10.98 -1.47
C MET A 75 1.82 -10.94 -0.13
N TRP A 76 1.33 -12.09 0.32
CA TRP A 76 0.58 -12.25 1.57
C TRP A 76 1.49 -12.08 2.81
N ASP A 77 1.95 -10.86 3.05
CA ASP A 77 2.67 -10.47 4.25
C ASP A 77 1.66 -10.34 5.41
N HIS A 78 1.36 -11.48 6.04
CA HIS A 78 0.42 -11.55 7.15
C HIS A 78 0.79 -10.59 8.31
N PRO A 79 2.06 -10.45 8.73
CA PRO A 79 2.45 -9.44 9.72
C PRO A 79 2.05 -8.01 9.33
N LEU A 80 2.32 -7.61 8.09
CA LEU A 80 1.95 -6.29 7.59
C LEU A 80 0.43 -6.11 7.54
N LEU A 81 -0.30 -7.06 6.96
CA LEU A 81 -1.77 -6.99 6.83
C LEU A 81 -2.47 -6.94 8.20
N ASN A 82 -1.99 -7.71 9.17
CA ASN A 82 -2.51 -7.68 10.54
C ASN A 82 -2.25 -6.33 11.20
N SER A 83 -1.06 -5.76 11.01
CA SER A 83 -0.70 -4.44 11.55
C SER A 83 -1.53 -3.32 10.92
N ILE A 84 -1.73 -3.37 9.59
CA ILE A 84 -2.62 -2.44 8.86
C ILE A 84 -4.05 -2.54 9.40
N SER A 85 -4.56 -3.76 9.58
CA SER A 85 -5.92 -3.97 10.12
C SER A 85 -6.07 -3.37 11.52
N ALA A 86 -5.12 -3.63 12.41
CA ALA A 86 -5.13 -3.08 13.77
C ALA A 86 -5.11 -1.55 13.76
N GLU A 87 -4.27 -0.94 12.92
CA GLU A 87 -4.15 0.50 12.81
C GLU A 87 -5.39 1.16 12.19
N ALA A 88 -5.98 0.55 11.17
CA ALA A 88 -7.24 1.01 10.58
C ALA A 88 -8.37 0.99 11.62
N ILE A 89 -8.50 -0.09 12.39
CA ILE A 89 -9.49 -0.20 13.48
C ILE A 89 -9.28 0.92 14.51
N ARG A 90 -8.02 1.18 14.90
CA ARG A 90 -7.68 2.25 15.85
C ARG A 90 -8.14 3.62 15.35
N LYS A 91 -7.86 3.95 14.08
CA LYS A 91 -8.24 5.23 13.47
C LYS A 91 -9.75 5.36 13.31
N CYS A 92 -10.46 4.30 12.90
CA CYS A 92 -11.93 4.31 12.82
C CYS A 92 -12.57 4.59 14.18
N ARG A 93 -12.03 4.01 15.26
CA ARG A 93 -12.53 4.27 16.63
C ARG A 93 -12.22 5.69 17.11
N GLY A 94 -11.06 6.24 16.75
CA GLY A 94 -10.63 7.58 17.16
C GLY A 94 -11.33 8.72 16.41
N ALA A 95 -11.75 8.49 15.17
CA ALA A 95 -12.37 9.51 14.32
C ALA A 95 -13.85 9.81 14.63
N GLY A 96 -14.37 9.39 15.79
CA GLY A 96 -15.75 9.66 16.20
C GLY A 96 -16.75 9.19 15.13
N TRP A 97 -16.50 8.01 14.55
CA TRP A 97 -17.32 7.43 13.47
C TRP A 97 -18.79 7.39 13.89
N GLN A 98 -19.57 8.37 13.43
CA GLN A 98 -21.00 8.18 13.27
C GLN A 98 -21.17 7.28 12.04
N PRO A 99 -21.83 6.11 12.20
CA PRO A 99 -22.08 5.22 11.08
C PRO A 99 -23.06 5.89 10.12
N PHE A 100 -22.58 6.44 9.02
CA PHE A 100 -23.42 6.85 7.90
C PHE A 100 -23.03 6.05 6.66
N LEU A 101 -23.91 5.10 6.36
CA LEU A 101 -24.36 4.68 5.04
C LEU A 101 -23.31 4.12 4.06
N ASP A 102 -23.41 2.79 3.94
CA ASP A 102 -23.13 1.94 2.77
C ASP A 102 -21.67 1.60 2.44
N CYS A 103 -21.33 0.32 2.62
CA CYS A 103 -20.05 -0.28 2.19
C CYS A 103 -19.86 -0.30 0.66
N ALA A 104 -20.85 0.16 -0.11
CA ALA A 104 -20.89 0.06 -1.56
C ALA A 104 -19.88 0.98 -2.30
N ASP A 105 -19.36 2.03 -1.66
CA ASP A 105 -18.56 3.04 -2.36
C ASP A 105 -17.04 2.86 -2.26
N VAL A 106 -16.54 2.04 -1.31
CA VAL A 106 -15.08 1.85 -1.13
C VAL A 106 -14.46 1.05 -2.29
N PHE A 107 -15.25 0.26 -3.03
CA PHE A 107 -14.78 -0.61 -4.12
C PHE A 107 -15.35 -0.26 -5.51
N SER A 108 -16.21 0.76 -5.63
CA SER A 108 -16.85 1.11 -6.91
C SER A 108 -15.92 1.77 -7.95
N LEU A 109 -14.66 2.06 -7.60
CA LEU A 109 -13.66 2.57 -8.57
C LEU A 109 -12.83 1.48 -9.27
N ASP A 110 -12.91 0.21 -8.86
CA ASP A 110 -12.09 -0.88 -9.46
C ASP A 110 -12.67 -1.45 -10.77
N ALA A 111 -13.89 -1.03 -11.16
CA ALA A 111 -14.49 -1.41 -12.45
C ALA A 111 -13.78 -0.78 -13.66
N ALA A 112 -12.88 0.19 -13.46
CA ALA A 112 -12.13 0.85 -14.54
C ALA A 112 -10.73 0.25 -14.79
N VAL A 113 -10.23 -0.63 -13.91
CA VAL A 113 -8.88 -1.24 -14.04
C VAL A 113 -8.91 -2.63 -14.68
N LYS A 114 -10.09 -3.26 -14.79
CA LYS A 114 -10.26 -4.49 -15.58
C LYS A 114 -10.56 -4.15 -17.04
N ARG A 115 -9.50 -4.06 -17.85
CA ARG A 115 -9.57 -4.46 -19.26
C ARG A 115 -9.44 -5.97 -19.37
#